data_AF-A0AAD9WEH5-F1
#
_entry.id   AF-A0AAD9WEH5-F1
#
_cell.length_a   1.000
_cell.length_b   1.000
_cell.length_c   1.000
_cell.angle_alpha   90.00
_cell.angle_beta   90.00
_cell.angle_gamma   90.00
#
_symmetry.space_group_name_H-M   'P 1'
#
loop_
_entity.id
_entity.type
_entity.pdbx_description
1 polymer ?
#
loop_
_entity_poly.entity_id
_entity_poly.type
_entity_poly.pdbx_seq_one_letter_code
_entity_poly.pdbx_strand_id
1 'polypeptide(L)'
;MGLPPWETSDSQLFTLVTGANSGLGFAIASRLIDEFFTSPSTSPSKHLILILCTRSPLKTRFTISRLRAHLRKLVESSAWSKKQRAKAKEQGAEYRWEDQVQRVHFLGVEVDLCDLRSVYKLADKLVNGTVGSPDATTIDGGKLPHGSPGTSSYAPDIKQDRWALSQQPGSIGSQRSWGWGLSGLRIPRLDVIILSAGIGGWVGLDWPLAVKTVLFDTVEAVTWPRYKRSSRGARVKNPAGSSDTAEQPLLENQEKPDEPPLGEVFCSNVFGHYILAHELMPLLSRTASPSSKVSGKVVWVSSIEAVDDKFSIDDIQGLKSSVPYEASKRLIDLLALTSSLPSVQRLAAPFFDSHNTATAKQKPAEEEVTLVKPQIYLTQPGIFASEIMPLPALLVLIYKFVFLFARWMGSPWHPIEPYKAAVAPVWLTLTDAEALNEAEAGGLKKAKWGSATDSNGQDRVMKTEVPGWGWNGEVEETAEIQRRKGRKRDADDLTREKREEFEVLGGKCWAQMEELRKEWEGILGVKENKQ
;
A
#
# COMPACT_ATOMS: atom_id res chain seq x y z
N MET A 1 -8.67 -27.98 19.41
CA MET A 1 -7.80 -27.19 18.50
C MET A 1 -8.27 -27.46 17.09
N GLY A 2 -9.06 -26.58 16.49
CA GLY A 2 -9.22 -26.60 15.03
C GLY A 2 -7.99 -25.93 14.45
N LEU A 3 -7.22 -26.63 13.62
CA LEU A 3 -6.22 -25.99 12.76
C LEU A 3 -6.92 -24.82 12.09
N PRO A 4 -6.28 -23.65 12.01
CA PRO A 4 -6.93 -22.55 11.34
C PRO A 4 -7.03 -22.95 9.84
N PRO A 5 -8.15 -22.67 9.15
CA PRO A 5 -8.60 -23.39 7.94
C PRO A 5 -7.76 -23.15 6.67
N TRP A 6 -6.53 -22.66 6.82
CA TRP A 6 -5.57 -22.36 5.76
C TRP A 6 -4.86 -23.61 5.25
N GLU A 7 -5.63 -24.50 4.64
CA GLU A 7 -5.09 -25.31 3.57
C GLU A 7 -4.82 -24.40 2.37
N THR A 8 -3.58 -24.43 1.89
CA THR A 8 -3.03 -23.65 0.76
C THR A 8 -3.82 -23.88 -0.52
N SER A 9 -4.95 -23.20 -0.64
CA SER A 9 -5.92 -23.38 -1.72
C SER A 9 -6.25 -22.03 -2.37
N ASP A 10 -6.78 -22.06 -3.58
CA ASP A 10 -7.26 -20.88 -4.31
C ASP A 10 -8.46 -20.19 -3.63
N SER A 11 -8.97 -20.78 -2.55
CA SER A 11 -10.05 -20.24 -1.72
C SER A 11 -9.61 -19.09 -0.80
N GLN A 12 -8.34 -18.67 -0.84
CA GLN A 12 -7.80 -17.66 0.08
C GLN A 12 -7.11 -16.53 -0.66
N LEU A 13 -7.26 -15.31 -0.15
CA LEU A 13 -6.61 -14.11 -0.64
C LEU A 13 -5.89 -13.39 0.51
N PHE A 14 -4.57 -13.55 0.59
CA PHE A 14 -3.69 -12.86 1.54
C PHE A 14 -3.24 -11.52 0.97
N THR A 15 -3.77 -10.42 1.53
CA THR A 15 -3.44 -9.06 1.11
C THR A 15 -2.79 -8.28 2.25
N LEU A 16 -1.57 -7.78 2.02
CA LEU A 16 -0.87 -6.88 2.94
C LEU A 16 -1.04 -5.42 2.49
N VAL A 17 -1.43 -4.53 3.41
CA VAL A 17 -1.63 -3.10 3.11
C VAL A 17 -0.75 -2.24 4.02
N THR A 18 0.19 -1.48 3.43
CA THR A 18 0.99 -0.51 4.19
C THR A 18 0.23 0.78 4.46
N GLY A 19 0.38 1.35 5.65
CA GLY A 19 -0.26 2.62 6.02
C GLY A 19 -1.77 2.49 6.25
N ALA A 20 -2.23 1.36 6.77
CA ALA A 20 -3.66 1.02 6.83
C ALA A 20 -4.47 1.81 7.87
N ASN A 21 -3.83 2.65 8.70
CA ASN A 21 -4.49 3.26 9.86
C ASN A 21 -5.45 4.42 9.52
N SER A 22 -5.20 5.15 8.44
CA SER A 22 -6.04 6.26 8.01
C SER A 22 -5.87 6.53 6.50
N GLY A 23 -6.51 7.60 6.01
CA GLY A 23 -6.37 8.06 4.62
C GLY A 23 -6.62 6.97 3.58
N LEU A 24 -5.69 6.86 2.63
CA LEU A 24 -5.80 5.95 1.49
C LEU A 24 -5.69 4.47 1.91
N GLY A 25 -4.75 4.09 2.78
CA GLY A 25 -4.56 2.69 3.17
C GLY A 25 -5.80 2.11 3.88
N PHE A 26 -6.42 2.88 4.77
CA PHE A 26 -7.69 2.50 5.40
C PHE A 26 -8.82 2.37 4.37
N ALA A 27 -8.88 3.29 3.42
CA ALA A 27 -9.90 3.28 2.37
C ALA A 27 -9.73 2.11 1.40
N ILE A 28 -8.49 1.73 1.07
CA ILE A 28 -8.16 0.52 0.30
C ILE A 28 -8.67 -0.71 1.04
N ALA A 29 -8.35 -0.87 2.33
CA ALA A 29 -8.83 -2.00 3.11
C ALA A 29 -10.37 -2.06 3.18
N SER A 30 -11.02 -0.91 3.39
CA SER A 30 -12.49 -0.83 3.46
C SER A 30 -13.16 -1.18 2.14
N ARG A 31 -12.66 -0.62 1.02
CA ARG A 31 -13.19 -0.87 -0.32
C ARG A 31 -12.89 -2.29 -0.81
N LEU A 32 -11.74 -2.85 -0.44
CA LEU A 32 -11.39 -4.23 -0.74
C LEU A 32 -12.38 -5.21 -0.07
N ILE A 33 -12.83 -4.93 1.16
CA ILE A 33 -13.90 -5.70 1.81
C ILE A 33 -15.19 -5.60 0.99
N ASP A 34 -15.61 -4.39 0.62
CA ASP A 34 -16.85 -4.18 -0.12
C ASP A 34 -16.83 -4.91 -1.47
N GLU A 35 -15.77 -4.70 -2.26
CA GLU A 35 -15.63 -5.31 -3.58
C GLU A 35 -15.37 -6.81 -3.54
N PHE A 36 -14.77 -7.35 -2.47
CA PHE A 36 -14.68 -8.79 -2.25
C PHE A 36 -16.08 -9.44 -2.16
N PHE A 37 -17.06 -8.78 -1.54
CA PHE A 37 -18.44 -9.31 -1.47
C PHE A 37 -19.28 -8.99 -2.70
N THR A 38 -19.05 -7.83 -3.34
CA THR A 38 -19.86 -7.40 -4.48
C THR A 38 -19.33 -7.87 -5.82
N SER A 39 -18.05 -8.24 -5.92
CA SER A 39 -17.46 -8.70 -7.19
C SER A 39 -18.04 -10.05 -7.59
N PRO A 40 -18.51 -10.21 -8.84
CA PRO A 40 -18.99 -11.49 -9.35
C PRO A 40 -17.87 -12.52 -9.52
N SER A 41 -16.60 -12.09 -9.57
CA SER A 41 -15.45 -13.00 -9.69
C SER A 41 -15.05 -13.65 -8.36
N THR A 42 -15.60 -13.20 -7.23
CA THR A 42 -15.26 -13.77 -5.93
C THR A 42 -16.20 -14.91 -5.57
N SER A 43 -15.64 -16.13 -5.50
CA SER A 43 -16.40 -17.31 -5.05
C SER A 43 -17.00 -17.11 -3.65
N PRO A 44 -18.23 -17.59 -3.37
CA PRO A 44 -18.81 -17.58 -2.03
C PRO A 44 -17.98 -18.32 -0.97
N SER A 45 -17.16 -19.30 -1.37
CA SER A 45 -16.26 -20.03 -0.48
C SER A 45 -14.91 -19.34 -0.25
N LYS A 46 -14.63 -18.23 -0.96
CA LYS A 46 -13.37 -17.52 -0.82
C LYS A 46 -13.32 -16.79 0.53
N HIS A 47 -12.13 -16.71 1.10
CA HIS A 47 -11.78 -15.96 2.30
C HIS A 47 -10.78 -14.85 1.96
N LEU A 48 -10.96 -13.67 2.55
CA LEU A 48 -10.07 -12.53 2.49
C LEU A 48 -9.27 -12.44 3.79
N ILE A 49 -7.96 -12.40 3.71
CA ILE A 49 -7.06 -12.21 4.85
C ILE A 49 -6.33 -10.87 4.67
N LEU A 50 -6.70 -9.89 5.49
CA LEU A 50 -6.09 -8.55 5.49
C LEU A 50 -5.00 -8.46 6.54
N ILE A 51 -3.76 -8.32 6.10
CA ILE A 51 -2.60 -8.02 6.93
C ILE A 51 -2.39 -6.51 6.92
N LEU A 52 -2.72 -5.86 8.04
CA LEU A 52 -2.76 -4.41 8.15
C LEU A 52 -1.48 -3.91 8.83
N CYS A 53 -0.64 -3.23 8.06
CA CYS A 53 0.57 -2.62 8.57
C CYS A 53 0.28 -1.21 9.10
N THR A 54 0.55 -0.99 10.39
CA THR A 54 0.50 0.34 11.02
C THR A 54 1.80 0.65 11.77
N ARG A 55 1.96 1.87 12.30
CA ARG A 55 3.17 2.25 13.04
C ARG A 55 3.18 1.80 14.50
N SER A 56 2.03 1.44 15.08
CA SER A 56 1.98 1.06 16.49
C SER A 56 0.82 0.11 16.79
N PRO A 57 0.93 -0.74 17.83
CA PRO A 57 -0.13 -1.68 18.15
C PRO A 57 -1.49 -1.04 18.47
N LEU A 58 -1.48 0.16 19.07
CA LEU A 58 -2.71 0.91 19.34
C LEU A 58 -3.41 1.32 18.03
N LYS A 59 -2.65 1.81 17.04
CA LYS A 59 -3.17 2.12 15.71
C LYS A 59 -3.69 0.86 15.03
N THR A 60 -2.98 -0.26 15.13
CA THR A 60 -3.42 -1.56 14.62
C THR A 60 -4.81 -1.94 15.18
N ARG A 61 -4.99 -1.89 16.51
CA ARG A 61 -6.28 -2.19 17.16
C ARG A 61 -7.41 -1.28 16.70
N PHE A 62 -7.18 0.03 16.69
CA PHE A 62 -8.18 1.00 16.27
C PHE A 62 -8.61 0.78 14.82
N THR A 63 -7.64 0.47 13.95
CA THR A 63 -7.87 0.17 12.53
C THR A 63 -8.75 -1.07 12.36
N ILE A 64 -8.39 -2.17 13.01
CA ILE A 64 -9.14 -3.43 12.93
C ILE A 64 -10.56 -3.27 13.48
N SER A 65 -10.72 -2.56 14.60
CA SER A 65 -12.05 -2.28 15.16
C SER A 65 -12.94 -1.53 14.16
N ARG A 66 -12.42 -0.49 13.51
CA ARG A 66 -13.15 0.27 12.49
C ARG A 66 -13.47 -0.55 11.25
N LEU A 67 -12.56 -1.40 10.78
CA LEU A 67 -12.81 -2.28 9.63
C LEU A 67 -13.83 -3.37 9.93
N ARG A 68 -13.85 -3.93 11.15
CA ARG A 68 -14.90 -4.85 11.58
C ARG A 68 -16.27 -4.17 11.65
N ALA A 69 -16.33 -2.95 12.16
CA ALA A 69 -17.56 -2.16 12.15
C ALA A 69 -18.05 -1.90 10.71
N HIS A 70 -17.13 -1.59 9.80
CA HIS A 70 -17.42 -1.43 8.37
C HIS A 70 -17.96 -2.73 7.74
N LEU A 71 -17.26 -3.84 7.93
CA LEU A 71 -17.67 -5.17 7.47
C LEU A 71 -19.06 -5.54 7.98
N ARG A 72 -19.32 -5.33 9.28
CA ARG A 72 -20.64 -5.61 9.88
C ARG A 72 -21.72 -4.77 9.23
N LYS A 73 -21.48 -3.47 9.04
CA LYS A 73 -22.43 -2.59 8.34
C LYS A 73 -22.73 -3.11 6.93
N LEU A 74 -21.70 -3.57 6.21
CA LEU A 74 -21.84 -4.17 4.89
C LEU A 74 -22.73 -5.41 4.91
N VAL A 75 -22.43 -6.41 5.75
CA VAL A 75 -23.13 -7.70 5.70
C VAL A 75 -24.47 -7.69 6.45
N GLU A 76 -24.70 -6.76 7.37
CA GLU A 76 -25.92 -6.72 8.17
C GLU A 76 -26.95 -5.73 7.63
N SER A 77 -26.53 -4.59 7.06
CA SER A 77 -27.46 -3.47 6.80
C SER A 77 -27.38 -2.85 5.41
N SER A 78 -26.35 -3.16 4.62
CA SER A 78 -26.16 -2.57 3.29
C SER A 78 -27.22 -3.01 2.27
N ALA A 79 -27.28 -2.29 1.14
CA ALA A 79 -28.09 -2.69 0.00
C ALA A 79 -27.72 -4.09 -0.53
N TRP A 80 -26.44 -4.48 -0.47
CA TRP A 80 -25.99 -5.82 -0.84
C TRP A 80 -26.58 -6.88 0.09
N SER A 81 -26.51 -6.68 1.42
CA SER A 81 -27.08 -7.64 2.39
C SER A 81 -28.60 -7.81 2.22
N LYS A 82 -29.32 -6.73 1.92
CA LYS A 82 -30.76 -6.79 1.63
C LYS A 82 -31.06 -7.64 0.39
N LYS A 83 -30.27 -7.50 -0.67
CA LYS A 83 -30.37 -8.34 -1.88
C LYS A 83 -30.08 -9.81 -1.58
N GLN A 84 -29.03 -10.10 -0.79
CA GLN A 84 -28.69 -11.48 -0.41
C GLN A 84 -29.79 -12.12 0.45
N ARG A 85 -30.39 -11.36 1.38
CA ARG A 85 -31.54 -11.84 2.18
C ARG A 85 -32.74 -12.18 1.32
N ALA A 86 -33.07 -11.32 0.35
CA ALA A 86 -34.18 -11.60 -0.58
C ALA A 86 -33.91 -12.88 -1.38
N LYS A 87 -32.70 -13.03 -1.93
CA LYS A 87 -32.28 -14.23 -2.67
C LYS A 87 -32.31 -15.50 -1.81
N ALA A 88 -31.82 -15.45 -0.58
CA ALA A 88 -31.85 -16.58 0.34
C ALA A 88 -33.29 -17.00 0.64
N LYS A 89 -34.18 -16.03 0.90
CA LYS A 89 -35.61 -16.26 1.15
C LYS A 89 -36.30 -16.93 -0.04
N GLU A 90 -36.00 -16.50 -1.27
CA GLU A 90 -36.51 -17.14 -2.49
C GLU A 90 -36.04 -18.59 -2.65
N GLN A 91 -34.85 -18.91 -2.15
CA GLN A 91 -34.26 -20.25 -2.17
C GLN A 91 -34.67 -21.12 -0.97
N GLY A 92 -35.56 -20.64 -0.09
CA GLY A 92 -35.93 -21.34 1.14
C GLY A 92 -34.81 -21.44 2.18
N ALA A 93 -33.75 -20.63 2.04
CA ALA A 93 -32.60 -20.59 2.92
C ALA A 93 -32.65 -19.35 3.84
N GLU A 94 -32.03 -19.45 5.01
CA GLU A 94 -31.83 -18.31 5.89
C GLU A 94 -30.51 -17.60 5.57
N TYR A 95 -30.55 -16.28 5.42
CA TYR A 95 -29.33 -15.48 5.31
C TYR A 95 -28.77 -15.18 6.70
N ARG A 96 -27.60 -15.72 6.99
CA ARG A 96 -26.85 -15.46 8.22
C ARG A 96 -25.68 -14.55 7.91
N TRP A 97 -25.68 -13.37 8.52
CA TRP A 97 -24.63 -12.38 8.30
C TRP A 97 -23.32 -12.82 8.98
N GLU A 98 -23.41 -13.66 10.00
CA GLU A 98 -22.28 -14.27 10.71
C GLU A 98 -21.41 -15.11 9.77
N ASP A 99 -22.05 -15.88 8.88
CA ASP A 99 -21.35 -16.69 7.86
C ASP A 99 -20.55 -15.80 6.90
N GLN A 100 -21.02 -14.57 6.64
CA GLN A 100 -20.29 -13.62 5.81
C GLN A 100 -19.10 -13.03 6.55
N VAL A 101 -19.24 -12.67 7.83
CA VAL A 101 -18.12 -12.12 8.60
C VAL A 101 -16.98 -13.14 8.75
N GLN A 102 -17.30 -14.43 8.86
CA GLN A 102 -16.29 -15.51 8.92
C GLN A 102 -15.41 -15.61 7.66
N ARG A 103 -15.77 -14.93 6.58
CA ARG A 103 -15.00 -14.89 5.33
C ARG A 103 -13.90 -13.82 5.31
N VAL A 104 -13.88 -12.89 6.26
CA VAL A 104 -12.88 -11.81 6.31
C VAL A 104 -12.09 -11.87 7.62
N HIS A 105 -10.78 -12.01 7.50
CA HIS A 105 -9.84 -12.15 8.60
C HIS A 105 -8.91 -10.95 8.67
N PHE A 106 -8.63 -10.48 9.88
CA PHE A 106 -7.78 -9.32 10.11
C PHE A 106 -6.55 -9.72 10.92
N LEU A 107 -5.37 -9.38 10.41
CA LEU A 107 -4.08 -9.59 11.06
C LEU A 107 -3.38 -8.25 11.21
N GLY A 108 -2.81 -8.02 12.38
CA GLY A 108 -2.17 -6.76 12.73
C GLY A 108 -0.66 -6.91 12.76
N VAL A 109 0.05 -6.01 12.06
CA VAL A 109 1.52 -5.95 12.12
C VAL A 109 2.02 -4.51 12.14
N GLU A 110 3.20 -4.32 12.73
CA GLU A 110 3.78 -3.00 12.94
C GLU A 110 5.07 -2.83 12.14
N VAL A 111 5.20 -1.67 11.50
CA VAL A 111 6.44 -1.24 10.84
C VAL A 111 6.54 0.28 10.81
N ASP A 112 7.73 0.78 11.12
CA ASP A 112 8.16 2.10 10.71
C ASP A 112 9.06 1.98 9.47
N LEU A 113 8.61 2.53 8.34
CA LEU A 113 9.34 2.45 7.06
C LEU A 113 10.59 3.33 7.05
N CYS A 114 10.71 4.27 7.99
CA CYS A 114 11.93 5.04 8.20
C CYS A 114 12.91 4.34 9.15
N ASP A 115 12.51 3.29 9.87
CA ASP A 115 13.42 2.44 10.64
C ASP A 115 13.66 1.12 9.90
N LEU A 116 14.78 1.04 9.17
CA LEU A 116 15.10 -0.16 8.38
C LEU A 116 15.20 -1.41 9.25
N ARG A 117 15.61 -1.32 10.52
CA ARG A 117 15.62 -2.47 11.44
C ARG A 117 14.20 -2.95 11.72
N SER A 118 13.25 -2.02 11.89
CA SER A 118 11.83 -2.36 11.98
C SER A 118 11.32 -3.04 10.70
N VAL A 119 11.79 -2.62 9.52
CA VAL A 119 11.40 -3.24 8.24
C VAL A 119 11.88 -4.69 8.16
N TYR A 120 13.17 -4.96 8.40
CA TYR A 120 13.72 -6.32 8.41
C TYR A 120 13.05 -7.20 9.47
N LYS A 121 12.80 -6.65 10.67
CA LYS A 121 12.11 -7.37 11.75
C LYS A 121 10.69 -7.77 11.37
N LEU A 122 9.94 -6.87 10.69
CA LEU A 122 8.61 -7.21 10.20
C LEU A 122 8.68 -8.31 9.13
N ALA A 123 9.59 -8.17 8.18
CA ALA A 123 9.72 -9.15 7.10
C ALA A 123 10.06 -10.55 7.65
N ASP A 124 11.02 -10.64 8.59
CA ASP A 124 11.36 -11.90 9.25
C ASP A 124 10.17 -12.48 10.02
N LYS A 125 9.42 -11.65 10.75
CA LYS A 125 8.20 -12.08 11.45
C LYS A 125 7.16 -12.66 10.49
N LEU A 126 7.01 -12.11 9.29
CA LEU A 126 6.05 -12.61 8.29
C LEU A 126 6.53 -13.90 7.62
N VAL A 127 7.81 -13.98 7.25
CA VAL A 127 8.38 -15.13 6.51
C VAL A 127 8.65 -16.34 7.43
N ASN A 128 9.25 -16.08 8.59
CA ASN A 128 9.77 -17.09 9.50
C ASN A 128 8.99 -17.21 10.81
N GLY A 129 8.31 -16.16 11.20
CA GLY A 129 7.58 -16.08 12.45
C GLY A 129 6.11 -16.43 12.33
N THR A 130 5.35 -15.92 13.30
CA THR A 130 3.90 -16.00 13.32
C THR A 130 3.30 -14.63 13.59
N VAL A 131 2.09 -14.44 13.08
CA VAL A 131 1.29 -13.23 13.25
C VAL A 131 -0.03 -13.56 13.94
N GLY A 132 -0.72 -12.52 14.38
CA GLY A 132 -2.04 -12.69 14.94
C GLY A 132 -2.86 -11.41 14.99
N SER A 133 -4.11 -11.57 15.39
CA SER A 133 -5.02 -10.46 15.64
C SER A 133 -4.67 -9.80 17.00
N PRO A 134 -4.68 -8.46 17.11
CA PRO A 134 -4.23 -7.77 18.31
C PRO A 134 -5.14 -7.92 19.54
N ASP A 135 -6.26 -8.60 19.37
CA ASP A 135 -7.31 -8.90 20.32
C ASP A 135 -7.60 -10.41 20.42
N ALA A 136 -6.67 -11.26 19.98
CA ALA A 136 -6.85 -12.70 20.05
C ALA A 136 -7.17 -13.17 21.49
N THR A 137 -8.29 -13.91 21.63
CA THR A 137 -8.76 -14.49 22.90
C THR A 137 -8.65 -16.02 22.88
N THR A 138 -8.70 -16.66 24.05
CA THR A 138 -8.92 -18.11 24.15
C THR A 138 -10.30 -18.49 23.60
N ILE A 139 -10.52 -19.78 23.37
CA ILE A 139 -11.80 -20.33 22.86
C ILE A 139 -13.01 -19.96 23.74
N ASP A 140 -12.78 -19.75 25.04
CA ASP A 140 -13.78 -19.34 26.02
C ASP A 140 -13.95 -17.80 26.12
N GLY A 141 -13.31 -17.04 25.22
CA GLY A 141 -13.28 -15.58 25.26
C GLY A 141 -12.36 -15.00 26.33
N GLY A 142 -11.49 -15.83 26.93
CA GLY A 142 -10.50 -15.43 27.92
C GLY A 142 -9.28 -14.75 27.30
N LYS A 143 -8.45 -14.12 28.13
CA LYS A 143 -7.20 -13.49 27.67
C LYS A 143 -6.18 -14.56 27.30
N LEU A 144 -5.49 -14.37 26.17
CA LEU A 144 -4.29 -15.13 25.87
C LEU A 144 -3.13 -14.70 26.79
N PRO A 145 -2.15 -15.58 27.10
CA PRO A 145 -0.99 -15.24 27.91
C PRO A 145 -0.22 -14.04 27.36
N HIS A 146 0.31 -13.19 28.25
CA HIS A 146 1.11 -12.03 27.88
C HIS A 146 2.30 -12.48 27.00
N GLY A 147 2.46 -11.87 25.82
CA GLY A 147 3.50 -12.23 24.85
C GLY A 147 3.06 -13.18 23.72
N SER A 148 1.84 -13.74 23.77
CA SER A 148 1.29 -14.49 22.63
C SER A 148 1.22 -13.61 21.36
N PRO A 149 1.39 -14.16 20.14
CA PRO A 149 1.34 -13.38 18.91
C PRO A 149 0.03 -12.58 18.79
N GLY A 150 0.15 -11.26 18.65
CA GLY A 150 -0.99 -10.32 18.64
C GLY A 150 -1.32 -9.72 20.01
N THR A 151 -0.96 -10.35 21.13
CA THR A 151 -1.35 -9.89 22.48
C THR A 151 -0.36 -8.93 23.13
N SER A 152 0.79 -8.70 22.48
CA SER A 152 1.96 -7.95 22.99
C SER A 152 1.67 -6.52 23.44
N SER A 153 0.51 -5.97 23.07
CA SER A 153 0.08 -4.61 23.39
C SER A 153 -1.02 -4.52 24.43
N TYR A 154 -1.39 -5.63 25.06
CA TYR A 154 -2.41 -5.64 26.11
C TYR A 154 -1.82 -5.18 27.45
N ALA A 155 -2.33 -4.06 27.98
CA ALA A 155 -2.09 -3.61 29.35
C ALA A 155 -3.43 -3.44 30.08
N PRO A 156 -3.56 -3.86 31.35
CA PRO A 156 -4.83 -3.93 32.09
C PRO A 156 -5.48 -2.55 32.34
N ASP A 157 -4.72 -1.47 32.21
CA ASP A 157 -5.07 -0.07 32.45
C ASP A 157 -5.58 0.68 31.20
N ILE A 158 -5.39 0.12 30.00
CA ILE A 158 -5.86 0.75 28.75
C ILE A 158 -7.38 0.57 28.62
N LYS A 159 -8.14 1.67 28.76
CA LYS A 159 -9.58 1.70 28.46
C LYS A 159 -9.82 1.26 27.02
N GLN A 160 -10.43 0.08 26.87
CA GLN A 160 -10.86 -0.43 25.57
C GLN A 160 -12.01 0.44 25.03
N ASP A 161 -12.04 0.65 23.72
CA ASP A 161 -13.15 1.36 23.07
C ASP A 161 -14.48 0.68 23.46
N ARG A 162 -15.54 1.48 23.67
CA ARG A 162 -16.86 1.00 24.08
C ARG A 162 -17.40 -0.10 23.16
N TRP A 163 -16.99 -0.11 21.90
CA TRP A 163 -17.36 -1.15 20.93
C TRP A 163 -16.30 -2.22 20.71
N ALA A 164 -15.09 -2.02 21.26
CA ALA A 164 -14.00 -2.97 21.13
C ALA A 164 -13.97 -4.02 22.24
N LEU A 165 -14.71 -3.89 23.36
CA LEU A 165 -14.93 -4.91 24.43
C LEU A 165 -15.68 -4.29 25.65
N SER A 166 -16.95 -3.89 25.49
CA SER A 166 -17.75 -3.44 26.67
C SER A 166 -18.01 -4.62 27.62
N GLN A 167 -17.65 -4.45 28.90
CA GLN A 167 -17.98 -5.38 30.00
C GLN A 167 -19.38 -5.15 30.58
N GLN A 168 -20.18 -4.24 30.01
CA GLN A 168 -21.47 -3.89 30.60
C GLN A 168 -22.49 -5.05 30.52
N PRO A 169 -23.33 -5.23 31.57
CA PRO A 169 -24.44 -6.17 31.56
C PRO A 169 -25.34 -5.93 30.34
N GLY A 170 -25.57 -6.96 29.52
CA GLY A 170 -26.29 -6.87 28.24
C GLY A 170 -25.43 -7.03 26.99
N SER A 171 -24.08 -7.03 27.11
CA SER A 171 -23.21 -7.45 26.01
C SER A 171 -23.27 -8.97 25.82
N ILE A 172 -23.89 -9.41 24.73
CA ILE A 172 -24.00 -10.82 24.33
C ILE A 172 -22.62 -11.31 23.88
N GLY A 173 -22.20 -12.51 24.30
CA GLY A 173 -20.88 -13.10 23.94
C GLY A 173 -20.61 -13.18 22.44
N SER A 174 -21.65 -13.22 21.61
CA SER A 174 -21.57 -13.11 20.14
C SER A 174 -21.01 -11.77 19.66
N GLN A 175 -20.98 -10.72 20.49
CA GLN A 175 -20.36 -9.43 20.21
C GLN A 175 -18.88 -9.38 20.63
N ARG A 176 -18.40 -10.36 21.42
CA ARG A 176 -17.03 -10.44 21.93
C ARG A 176 -16.12 -11.33 21.07
N SER A 177 -16.69 -12.20 20.25
CA SER A 177 -16.01 -13.24 19.48
C SER A 177 -15.79 -12.88 18.00
N TRP A 178 -15.68 -11.60 17.65
CA TRP A 178 -15.46 -11.16 16.26
C TRP A 178 -13.98 -11.21 15.90
N GLY A 179 -13.50 -12.43 15.72
CA GLY A 179 -12.11 -12.74 15.54
C GLY A 179 -11.88 -13.99 16.36
N TRP A 180 -11.84 -15.14 15.70
CA TRP A 180 -11.15 -16.28 16.28
C TRP A 180 -9.82 -15.78 16.80
N GLY A 181 -9.35 -16.30 17.95
CA GLY A 181 -8.02 -16.04 18.49
C GLY A 181 -6.94 -16.53 17.53
N LEU A 182 -6.85 -15.87 16.37
CA LEU A 182 -5.88 -16.07 15.31
C LEU A 182 -4.58 -15.54 15.86
N SER A 183 -3.94 -16.34 16.70
CA SER A 183 -2.61 -16.12 17.24
C SER A 183 -1.74 -17.28 16.80
N GLY A 184 -0.47 -17.01 16.48
CA GLY A 184 0.43 -18.07 16.04
C GLY A 184 0.22 -18.49 14.59
N LEU A 185 -0.38 -17.64 13.75
CA LEU A 185 -0.58 -17.94 12.34
C LEU A 185 0.72 -17.77 11.57
N ARG A 186 1.11 -18.81 10.83
CA ARG A 186 2.16 -18.71 9.82
C ARG A 186 1.54 -18.35 8.48
N ILE A 187 2.08 -17.32 7.82
CA ILE A 187 1.59 -16.90 6.51
C ILE A 187 2.12 -17.88 5.45
N PRO A 188 1.26 -18.58 4.70
CA PRO A 188 1.72 -19.55 3.71
C PRO A 188 2.28 -18.88 2.46
N ARG A 189 1.67 -17.78 2.04
CA ARG A 189 2.04 -16.96 0.87
C ARG A 189 1.46 -15.55 1.01
N LEU A 190 1.91 -14.64 0.15
CA LEU A 190 1.27 -13.34 -0.04
C LEU A 190 0.78 -13.23 -1.47
N ASP A 191 -0.52 -13.08 -1.66
CA ASP A 191 -1.11 -12.94 -2.99
C ASP A 191 -0.99 -11.50 -3.48
N VAL A 192 -1.12 -10.51 -2.57
CA VAL A 192 -0.97 -9.09 -2.91
C VAL A 192 -0.30 -8.33 -1.76
N ILE A 193 0.65 -7.45 -2.10
CA ILE A 193 1.14 -6.39 -1.22
C ILE A 193 0.84 -5.03 -1.86
N ILE A 194 0.18 -4.15 -1.10
CA ILE A 194 -0.17 -2.80 -1.51
C ILE A 194 0.72 -1.81 -0.76
N LEU A 195 1.66 -1.21 -1.48
CA LEU A 195 2.63 -0.25 -0.98
C LEU A 195 2.04 1.17 -1.07
N SER A 196 1.24 1.55 -0.08
CA SER A 196 0.45 2.81 -0.07
C SER A 196 0.88 3.84 0.97
N ALA A 197 1.65 3.44 1.98
CA ALA A 197 2.15 4.36 2.98
C ALA A 197 3.07 5.42 2.36
N GLY A 198 3.15 6.58 2.99
CA GLY A 198 4.08 7.62 2.58
C GLY A 198 3.87 8.93 3.32
N ILE A 199 4.84 9.83 3.17
CA ILE A 199 4.82 11.19 3.66
C ILE A 199 5.15 12.15 2.51
N GLY A 200 4.70 13.40 2.64
CA GLY A 200 4.99 14.44 1.65
C GLY A 200 6.22 15.30 1.95
N GLY A 201 6.62 15.40 3.22
CA GLY A 201 7.69 16.32 3.63
C GLY A 201 7.37 17.80 3.40
N TRP A 202 6.08 18.19 3.36
CA TRP A 202 5.68 19.58 3.14
C TRP A 202 5.76 20.40 4.43
N VAL A 203 6.27 21.62 4.31
CA VAL A 203 6.33 22.62 5.38
C VAL A 203 5.27 23.71 5.23
N GLY A 204 4.64 23.82 4.06
CA GLY A 204 3.59 24.78 3.81
C GLY A 204 3.27 24.96 2.33
N LEU A 205 2.54 26.03 2.02
CA LEU A 205 2.19 26.43 0.67
C LEU A 205 2.71 27.85 0.38
N ASP A 206 3.09 28.09 -0.87
CA ASP A 206 3.24 29.43 -1.41
C ASP A 206 1.84 30.03 -1.65
N TRP A 207 1.29 30.69 -0.63
CA TRP A 207 -0.09 31.21 -0.69
C TRP A 207 -0.35 32.19 -1.84
N PRO A 208 0.52 33.19 -2.13
CA PRO A 208 0.32 34.07 -3.27
C PRO A 208 0.25 33.30 -4.60
N LEU A 209 1.15 32.33 -4.81
CA LEU A 209 1.12 31.50 -6.02
C LEU A 209 -0.11 30.57 -6.04
N ALA A 210 -0.46 29.98 -4.90
CA ALA A 210 -1.64 29.12 -4.77
C ALA A 210 -2.92 29.86 -5.14
N VAL A 211 -3.17 31.03 -4.53
CA VAL A 211 -4.35 31.85 -4.81
C VAL A 211 -4.37 32.26 -6.29
N LYS A 212 -3.26 32.76 -6.83
CA LYS A 212 -3.17 33.15 -8.23
C LYS A 212 -3.48 31.99 -9.17
N THR A 213 -2.82 30.85 -9.00
CA THR A 213 -3.00 29.69 -9.90
C THR A 213 -4.38 29.06 -9.76
N VAL A 214 -4.92 28.96 -8.54
CA VAL A 214 -6.27 28.41 -8.33
C VAL A 214 -7.35 29.31 -8.93
N LEU A 215 -7.19 30.64 -8.90
CA LEU A 215 -8.14 31.58 -9.49
C LEU A 215 -8.10 31.61 -11.02
N PHE A 216 -6.91 31.52 -11.63
CA PHE A 216 -6.75 31.72 -13.08
C PHE A 216 -6.53 30.43 -13.87
N ASP A 217 -6.24 29.31 -13.22
CA ASP A 217 -5.91 28.03 -13.86
C ASP A 217 -6.30 26.84 -12.96
N THR A 218 -7.56 26.87 -12.47
CA THR A 218 -8.01 26.03 -11.36
C THR A 218 -7.72 24.55 -11.55
N VAL A 219 -8.13 23.96 -12.68
CA VAL A 219 -8.03 22.51 -12.93
C VAL A 219 -6.56 22.06 -12.91
N GLU A 220 -5.69 22.78 -13.60
CA GLU A 220 -4.24 22.49 -13.61
C GLU A 220 -3.67 22.67 -12.20
N ALA A 221 -4.00 23.77 -11.53
CA ALA A 221 -3.46 24.13 -10.21
C ALA A 221 -3.82 23.13 -9.10
N VAL A 222 -4.97 22.45 -9.19
CA VAL A 222 -5.37 21.42 -8.20
C VAL A 222 -5.04 19.99 -8.63
N THR A 223 -4.66 19.77 -9.88
CA THR A 223 -4.19 18.46 -10.37
C THR A 223 -2.67 18.32 -10.29
N TRP A 224 -1.93 19.36 -10.70
CA TRP A 224 -0.47 19.46 -10.69
C TRP A 224 -0.01 20.75 -9.98
N PRO A 225 -0.18 20.84 -8.66
CA PRO A 225 0.11 22.05 -7.89
C PRO A 225 1.60 22.42 -7.91
N ARG A 226 1.89 23.69 -8.23
CA ARG A 226 3.26 24.26 -8.24
C ARG A 226 3.61 25.08 -6.99
N TYR A 227 2.68 25.17 -6.05
CA TYR A 227 2.76 26.04 -4.87
C TYR A 227 3.04 25.27 -3.57
N LYS A 228 3.37 23.98 -3.64
CA LYS A 228 3.79 23.20 -2.46
C LYS A 228 5.21 23.57 -2.06
N ARG A 229 5.45 23.76 -0.76
CA ARG A 229 6.78 23.98 -0.19
C ARG A 229 7.17 22.78 0.68
N SER A 230 8.34 22.22 0.42
CA SER A 230 8.85 21.03 1.13
C SER A 230 10.11 21.32 1.92
N SER A 231 10.34 20.56 2.99
CA SER A 231 11.59 20.59 3.74
C SER A 231 12.71 19.99 2.89
N ARG A 232 13.75 20.79 2.60
CA ARG A 232 14.96 20.30 1.93
C ARG A 232 15.86 19.58 2.95
N GLY A 233 16.48 18.48 2.53
CA GLY A 233 17.47 17.77 3.35
C GLY A 233 16.92 17.05 4.58
N ALA A 234 15.60 16.78 4.64
CA ALA A 234 15.02 16.00 5.74
C ALA A 234 15.58 14.58 5.73
N ARG A 235 16.15 14.16 6.86
CA ARG A 235 16.77 12.85 7.06
C ARG A 235 15.93 12.02 8.03
N VAL A 236 16.01 10.70 7.88
CA VAL A 236 15.52 9.76 8.88
C VAL A 236 16.15 10.09 10.23
N LYS A 237 15.32 10.18 11.27
CA LYS A 237 15.78 10.37 12.65
C LYS A 237 16.07 9.01 13.27
N ASN A 238 17.28 8.80 13.77
CA ASN A 238 17.65 7.54 14.39
C ASN A 238 16.84 7.31 15.70
N PRO A 239 16.17 6.16 15.90
CA PRO A 239 15.40 5.88 17.12
C PRO A 239 16.24 5.69 18.40
N ALA A 240 17.57 5.86 18.36
CA ALA A 240 18.45 5.64 19.50
C ALA A 240 18.34 6.72 20.62
N GLY A 241 17.33 7.58 20.58
CA GLY A 241 17.14 8.69 21.54
C GLY A 241 15.73 8.89 22.10
N SER A 242 14.78 7.94 21.95
CA SER A 242 13.46 8.06 22.59
C SER A 242 13.34 7.16 23.82
N SER A 243 14.01 7.51 24.91
CA SER A 243 13.50 7.21 26.25
C SER A 243 12.64 8.39 26.69
N ASP A 244 11.41 8.10 27.12
CA ASP A 244 10.52 9.05 27.76
C ASP A 244 11.19 9.75 28.96
N THR A 245 11.78 10.91 28.74
CA THR A 245 12.05 11.92 29.77
C THR A 245 12.04 13.29 29.08
N ALA A 246 11.03 14.09 29.41
CA ALA A 246 11.09 15.51 29.20
C ALA A 246 12.30 16.10 29.95
N GLU A 247 12.87 17.18 29.40
CA GLU A 247 13.94 18.05 29.94
C GLU A 247 15.39 17.75 29.50
N GLN A 248 15.83 18.38 28.40
CA GLN A 248 16.87 19.45 28.34
C GLN A 248 17.55 19.52 26.95
N PRO A 249 17.71 20.71 26.32
CA PRO A 249 18.04 20.83 24.90
C PRO A 249 19.53 21.05 24.59
N LEU A 250 20.47 20.28 25.16
CA LEU A 250 21.90 20.60 25.00
C LEU A 250 22.89 19.48 24.64
N LEU A 251 22.49 18.20 24.50
CA LEU A 251 23.45 17.12 24.18
C LEU A 251 22.88 15.97 23.30
N GLU A 252 22.06 16.27 22.28
CA GLU A 252 21.53 15.23 21.35
C GLU A 252 22.36 15.01 20.07
N ASN A 253 23.45 15.74 19.87
CA ASN A 253 24.28 15.66 18.64
C ASN A 253 25.47 14.68 18.75
N GLN A 254 25.32 13.53 19.39
CA GLN A 254 26.28 12.44 19.16
C GLN A 254 25.75 11.54 18.04
N GLU A 255 25.96 11.99 16.80
CA GLU A 255 25.93 11.13 15.62
C GLU A 255 26.87 9.94 15.88
N LYS A 256 26.38 8.70 15.72
CA LYS A 256 27.30 7.58 15.49
C LYS A 256 28.02 7.91 14.16
N PRO A 257 29.36 7.96 14.15
CA PRO A 257 30.11 8.52 13.02
C PRO A 257 30.02 7.73 11.69
N ASP A 258 29.32 6.60 11.64
CA ASP A 258 29.43 5.63 10.53
C ASP A 258 28.13 5.35 9.74
N GLU A 259 26.98 5.94 10.07
CA GLU A 259 25.74 5.73 9.29
C GLU A 259 25.55 6.83 8.21
N PRO A 260 25.45 6.48 6.92
CA PRO A 260 25.24 7.45 5.85
C PRO A 260 23.86 8.11 5.94
N PRO A 261 23.70 9.35 5.46
CA PRO A 261 22.43 10.05 5.51
C PRO A 261 21.37 9.34 4.66
N LEU A 262 20.18 9.14 5.23
CA LEU A 262 19.02 8.55 4.55
C LEU A 262 17.88 9.57 4.46
N GLY A 263 17.42 9.88 3.24
CA GLY A 263 16.32 10.83 3.02
C GLY A 263 14.99 10.34 3.59
N GLU A 264 14.31 11.15 4.40
CA GLU A 264 13.10 10.73 5.14
C GLU A 264 11.94 10.38 4.19
N VAL A 265 11.63 11.28 3.24
CA VAL A 265 10.55 11.10 2.27
C VAL A 265 10.84 9.93 1.34
N PHE A 266 12.08 9.82 0.87
CA PHE A 266 12.54 8.69 0.06
C PHE A 266 12.43 7.37 0.82
N CYS A 267 12.85 7.33 2.08
CA CYS A 267 12.78 6.11 2.90
C CYS A 267 11.33 5.68 3.12
N SER A 268 10.46 6.61 3.53
CA SER A 268 9.06 6.32 3.78
C SER A 268 8.28 5.92 2.52
N ASN A 269 8.59 6.52 1.36
CA ASN A 269 7.81 6.31 0.14
C ASN A 269 8.37 5.18 -0.73
N VAL A 270 9.69 4.99 -0.74
CA VAL A 270 10.39 4.09 -1.67
C VAL A 270 11.24 3.07 -0.92
N PHE A 271 12.30 3.46 -0.23
CA PHE A 271 13.34 2.52 0.19
C PHE A 271 12.88 1.52 1.26
N GLY A 272 12.12 1.96 2.26
CA GLY A 272 11.52 1.05 3.24
C GLY A 272 10.55 0.05 2.61
N HIS A 273 9.78 0.49 1.61
CA HIS A 273 8.92 -0.42 0.83
C HIS A 273 9.72 -1.36 -0.08
N TYR A 274 10.81 -0.86 -0.67
CA TYR A 274 11.70 -1.63 -1.53
C TYR A 274 12.31 -2.80 -0.75
N ILE A 275 12.89 -2.52 0.42
CA ILE A 275 13.43 -3.56 1.31
C ILE A 275 12.31 -4.49 1.77
N LEU A 276 11.17 -3.96 2.23
CA LEU A 276 10.05 -4.79 2.68
C LEU A 276 9.59 -5.76 1.59
N ALA A 277 9.41 -5.28 0.36
CA ALA A 277 8.96 -6.12 -0.76
C ALA A 277 10.02 -7.17 -1.13
N HIS A 278 11.30 -6.78 -1.20
CA HIS A 278 12.41 -7.72 -1.46
C HIS A 278 12.45 -8.83 -0.39
N GLU A 279 12.41 -8.47 0.88
CA GLU A 279 12.46 -9.43 1.99
C GLU A 279 11.20 -10.29 2.11
N LEU A 280 10.12 -9.94 1.42
CA LEU A 280 8.89 -10.73 1.33
C LEU A 280 8.81 -11.60 0.06
N MET A 281 9.82 -11.57 -0.82
CA MET A 281 9.88 -12.45 -2.00
C MET A 281 9.69 -13.94 -1.66
N PRO A 282 10.20 -14.50 -0.54
CA PRO A 282 9.92 -15.89 -0.17
C PRO A 282 8.42 -16.23 -0.03
N LEU A 283 7.57 -15.24 0.28
CA LEU A 283 6.11 -15.39 0.37
C LEU A 283 5.40 -15.00 -0.92
N LEU A 284 5.87 -13.94 -1.60
CA LEU A 284 5.29 -13.44 -2.84
C LEU A 284 5.55 -14.38 -4.02
N SER A 285 6.64 -15.14 -4.01
CA SER A 285 6.98 -16.09 -5.07
C SER A 285 6.23 -17.41 -5.00
N ARG A 286 5.53 -17.70 -3.90
CA ARG A 286 4.76 -18.94 -3.73
C ARG A 286 3.45 -18.85 -4.48
N THR A 287 3.13 -19.88 -5.25
CA THR A 287 1.89 -19.93 -6.02
C THR A 287 0.71 -20.40 -5.18
N ALA A 288 -0.50 -20.13 -5.68
CA ALA A 288 -1.70 -20.51 -4.97
C ALA A 288 -1.99 -22.02 -5.03
N SER A 289 -1.62 -22.61 -6.16
CA SER A 289 -1.66 -24.04 -6.47
C SER A 289 -0.41 -24.42 -7.29
N PRO A 290 0.03 -25.69 -7.27
CA PRO A 290 1.22 -26.13 -8.01
C PRO A 290 1.14 -25.92 -9.52
N SER A 291 -0.07 -25.86 -10.09
CA SER A 291 -0.31 -25.66 -11.53
C SER A 291 -0.39 -24.18 -11.95
N SER A 292 -0.46 -23.25 -10.99
CA SER A 292 -0.57 -21.82 -11.29
C SER A 292 0.73 -21.28 -11.89
N LYS A 293 0.59 -20.45 -12.94
CA LYS A 293 1.71 -19.79 -13.64
C LYS A 293 1.97 -18.38 -13.13
N VAL A 294 1.20 -17.94 -12.13
CA VAL A 294 1.26 -16.61 -11.53
C VAL A 294 1.46 -16.73 -10.02
N SER A 295 2.12 -15.74 -9.44
CA SER A 295 2.30 -15.63 -7.99
C SER A 295 1.86 -14.25 -7.52
N GLY A 296 2.42 -13.77 -6.40
CA GLY A 296 2.02 -12.54 -5.76
C GLY A 296 2.11 -11.30 -6.64
N LYS A 297 1.34 -10.28 -6.27
CA LYS A 297 1.35 -8.96 -6.90
C LYS A 297 1.91 -7.91 -5.95
N VAL A 298 2.77 -7.05 -6.45
CA VAL A 298 3.21 -5.83 -5.78
C VAL A 298 2.48 -4.66 -6.42
N VAL A 299 1.48 -4.11 -5.73
CA VAL A 299 0.74 -2.92 -6.17
C VAL A 299 1.38 -1.69 -5.53
N TRP A 300 2.12 -0.91 -6.33
CA TRP A 300 2.84 0.25 -5.84
C TRP A 300 2.06 1.55 -6.10
N VAL A 301 1.72 2.27 -5.02
CA VAL A 301 0.97 3.52 -5.11
C VAL A 301 1.90 4.72 -5.32
N SER A 302 1.88 5.23 -6.55
CA SER A 302 2.53 6.47 -6.97
C SER A 302 1.57 7.68 -6.85
N SER A 303 1.86 8.78 -7.54
CA SER A 303 1.06 10.00 -7.61
C SER A 303 0.94 10.47 -9.06
N ILE A 304 -0.12 11.22 -9.38
CA ILE A 304 -0.21 11.95 -10.65
C ILE A 304 0.87 13.04 -10.80
N GLU A 305 1.46 13.46 -9.68
CA GLU A 305 2.53 14.46 -9.61
C GLU A 305 3.94 13.87 -9.84
N ALA A 306 4.04 12.61 -10.24
CA ALA A 306 5.29 11.93 -10.58
C ALA A 306 5.81 12.36 -11.97
N VAL A 307 6.15 13.65 -12.09
CA VAL A 307 6.64 14.26 -13.33
C VAL A 307 8.17 14.22 -13.41
N ASP A 308 8.70 14.31 -14.62
CA ASP A 308 10.12 14.12 -14.94
C ASP A 308 11.02 15.26 -14.41
N ASP A 309 10.58 16.51 -14.46
CA ASP A 309 11.32 17.69 -14.01
C ASP A 309 11.55 17.77 -12.48
N LYS A 310 11.07 16.78 -11.72
CA LYS A 310 11.18 16.71 -10.25
C LYS A 310 12.17 15.65 -9.77
N PHE A 311 12.73 14.84 -10.67
CA PHE A 311 13.63 13.74 -10.31
C PHE A 311 15.04 13.96 -10.88
N SER A 312 16.04 13.58 -10.09
CA SER A 312 17.45 13.55 -10.52
C SER A 312 18.07 12.23 -10.10
N ILE A 313 18.74 11.56 -11.05
CA ILE A 313 19.47 10.31 -10.79
C ILE A 313 20.71 10.52 -9.91
N ASP A 314 21.21 11.74 -9.82
CA ASP A 314 22.36 12.10 -8.98
C ASP A 314 21.94 12.37 -7.53
N ASP A 315 20.64 12.47 -7.26
CA ASP A 315 20.04 12.66 -5.94
C ASP A 315 18.81 11.75 -5.79
N ILE A 316 19.00 10.44 -5.96
CA ILE A 316 17.91 9.44 -5.93
C ILE A 316 17.12 9.47 -4.61
N GLN A 317 17.77 9.86 -3.51
CA GLN A 317 17.15 10.03 -2.20
C GLN A 317 16.38 11.36 -2.03
N GLY A 318 16.54 12.30 -2.95
CA GLY A 318 15.92 13.62 -2.88
C GLY A 318 16.42 14.49 -1.72
N LEU A 319 17.65 14.30 -1.26
CA LEU A 319 18.24 15.04 -0.13
C LEU A 319 18.43 16.53 -0.47
N LYS A 320 18.73 16.86 -1.72
CA LYS A 320 18.93 18.24 -2.19
C LYS A 320 17.68 18.81 -2.87
N SER A 321 16.68 17.98 -3.15
CA SER A 321 15.45 18.35 -3.83
C SER A 321 14.53 19.26 -2.99
N SER A 322 13.93 20.28 -3.62
CA SER A 322 12.78 21.03 -3.06
C SER A 322 11.44 20.31 -3.20
N VAL A 323 11.42 19.18 -3.89
CA VAL A 323 10.24 18.43 -4.30
C VAL A 323 10.46 16.93 -4.05
N PRO A 324 10.89 16.54 -2.82
CA PRO A 324 11.29 15.16 -2.53
C PRO A 324 10.12 14.17 -2.65
N TYR A 325 8.87 14.61 -2.42
CA TYR A 325 7.70 13.77 -2.63
C TYR A 325 7.53 13.39 -4.10
N GLU A 326 7.49 14.39 -4.98
CA GLU A 326 7.34 14.23 -6.41
C GLU A 326 8.49 13.39 -6.99
N ALA A 327 9.73 13.67 -6.57
CA ALA A 327 10.92 12.89 -6.90
C ALA A 327 10.76 11.40 -6.51
N SER A 328 10.32 11.13 -5.28
CA SER A 328 10.12 9.77 -4.78
C SER A 328 9.04 9.02 -5.57
N LYS A 329 7.96 9.71 -5.98
CA LYS A 329 6.88 9.11 -6.78
C LYS A 329 7.32 8.88 -8.23
N ARG A 330 8.17 9.75 -8.78
CA ARG A 330 8.80 9.53 -10.10
C ARG A 330 9.74 8.32 -10.10
N LEU A 331 10.50 8.11 -9.02
CA LEU A 331 11.31 6.92 -8.86
C LEU A 331 10.47 5.63 -8.82
N ILE A 332 9.31 5.65 -8.14
CA ILE A 332 8.36 4.52 -8.15
C ILE A 332 7.89 4.21 -9.58
N ASP A 333 7.54 5.24 -10.36
CA ASP A 333 7.11 5.06 -11.76
C ASP A 333 8.21 4.37 -12.59
N LEU A 334 9.45 4.86 -12.48
CA LEU A 334 10.62 4.31 -13.17
C LEU A 334 10.87 2.84 -12.80
N LEU A 335 10.86 2.50 -11.51
CA LEU A 335 11.08 1.13 -11.05
C LEU A 335 9.94 0.19 -11.51
N ALA A 336 8.69 0.59 -11.29
CA ALA A 336 7.54 -0.26 -11.56
C ALA A 336 7.35 -0.54 -13.06
N LEU A 337 7.43 0.49 -13.90
CA LEU A 337 7.18 0.37 -15.34
C LEU A 337 8.31 -0.35 -16.08
N THR A 338 9.55 -0.25 -15.59
CA THR A 338 10.71 -0.92 -16.22
C THR A 338 11.02 -2.32 -15.65
N SER A 339 10.40 -2.72 -14.54
CA SER A 339 10.68 -3.98 -13.80
C SER A 339 10.59 -5.29 -14.61
N SER A 340 9.87 -5.28 -15.73
CA SER A 340 9.67 -6.44 -16.61
C SER A 340 10.34 -6.29 -17.98
N LEU A 341 11.02 -5.17 -18.25
CA LEU A 341 11.65 -4.93 -19.54
C LEU A 341 12.92 -5.75 -19.71
N PRO A 342 13.17 -6.34 -20.90
CA PRO A 342 14.40 -7.10 -21.16
C PRO A 342 15.68 -6.29 -20.93
N SER A 343 15.66 -5.00 -21.24
CA SER A 343 16.78 -4.06 -21.05
C SER A 343 17.17 -3.86 -19.58
N VAL A 344 16.22 -4.06 -18.65
CA VAL A 344 16.37 -3.79 -17.22
C VAL A 344 16.35 -5.07 -16.38
N GLN A 345 15.86 -6.19 -16.92
CA GLN A 345 15.64 -7.44 -16.21
C GLN A 345 16.87 -7.90 -15.41
N ARG A 346 18.08 -7.78 -15.96
CA ARG A 346 19.31 -8.16 -15.26
C ARG A 346 19.57 -7.32 -14.01
N LEU A 347 19.28 -6.02 -14.07
CA LEU A 347 19.48 -5.08 -12.95
C LEU A 347 18.39 -5.25 -11.89
N ALA A 348 17.15 -5.55 -12.30
CA ALA A 348 16.03 -5.80 -11.39
C ALA A 348 16.02 -7.22 -10.81
N ALA A 349 16.70 -8.20 -11.42
CA ALA A 349 16.66 -9.60 -11.00
C ALA A 349 16.97 -9.84 -9.51
N PRO A 350 17.99 -9.19 -8.90
CA PRO A 350 18.29 -9.39 -7.48
C PRO A 350 17.14 -9.02 -6.54
N PHE A 351 16.32 -8.02 -6.90
CA PHE A 351 15.15 -7.63 -6.10
C PHE A 351 14.12 -8.76 -6.01
N PHE A 352 13.97 -9.56 -7.07
CA PHE A 352 13.01 -10.67 -7.12
C PHE A 352 13.59 -12.01 -6.63
N ASP A 353 14.85 -12.04 -6.21
CA ASP A 353 15.50 -13.27 -5.78
C ASP A 353 15.03 -13.67 -4.38
N SER A 354 14.11 -14.64 -4.32
CA SER A 354 13.58 -15.19 -3.07
C SER A 354 14.62 -15.90 -2.20
N HIS A 355 15.76 -16.32 -2.76
CA HIS A 355 16.81 -17.02 -2.02
C HIS A 355 17.85 -16.07 -1.41
N ASN A 356 18.02 -14.89 -2.00
CA ASN A 356 19.02 -13.89 -1.59
C ASN A 356 18.44 -12.76 -0.73
N THR A 357 17.55 -13.11 0.20
CA THR A 357 16.97 -12.19 1.18
C THR A 357 17.59 -12.42 2.56
N ALA A 358 17.56 -11.41 3.43
CA ALA A 358 17.90 -11.60 4.84
C ALA A 358 16.92 -12.57 5.54
N THR A 359 15.67 -12.63 5.11
CA THR A 359 14.64 -13.53 5.67
C THR A 359 14.70 -14.97 5.13
N ALA A 360 15.37 -15.24 4.01
CA ALA A 360 15.49 -16.59 3.48
C ALA A 360 16.27 -17.52 4.43
N LYS A 361 15.66 -18.63 4.84
CA LYS A 361 16.35 -19.74 5.51
C LYS A 361 16.99 -20.67 4.47
N GLN A 362 18.17 -21.22 4.78
CA GLN A 362 18.75 -22.31 3.99
C GLN A 362 17.80 -23.51 4.04
N LYS A 363 17.38 -24.02 2.89
CA LYS A 363 16.40 -25.12 2.79
C LYS A 363 16.97 -26.43 3.36
N PRO A 364 16.20 -27.20 4.14
CA PRO A 364 16.27 -28.67 4.11
C PRO A 364 15.78 -29.17 2.74
N ALA A 365 16.40 -30.24 2.22
CA ALA A 365 16.33 -30.67 0.82
C ALA A 365 14.98 -31.23 0.30
N GLU A 366 13.85 -31.07 1.02
CA GLU A 366 12.67 -31.94 0.80
C GLU A 366 11.37 -31.26 0.32
N GLU A 367 11.34 -29.95 0.05
CA GLU A 367 10.16 -29.31 -0.57
C GLU A 367 10.50 -28.57 -1.88
N GLU A 368 10.24 -29.23 -3.01
CA GLU A 368 10.17 -28.62 -4.35
C GLU A 368 8.89 -27.78 -4.48
N VAL A 369 8.84 -26.64 -3.77
CA VAL A 369 7.82 -25.61 -4.05
C VAL A 369 8.24 -24.86 -5.31
N THR A 370 7.38 -24.89 -6.34
CA THR A 370 7.57 -24.09 -7.55
C THR A 370 7.44 -22.61 -7.20
N LEU A 371 8.54 -21.86 -7.37
CA LEU A 371 8.57 -20.42 -7.14
C LEU A 371 8.43 -19.69 -8.47
N VAL A 372 7.47 -18.76 -8.53
CA VAL A 372 7.19 -17.94 -9.71
C VAL A 372 7.48 -16.47 -9.38
N LYS A 373 8.09 -15.75 -10.31
CA LYS A 373 8.40 -14.32 -10.14
C LYS A 373 7.09 -13.50 -9.96
N PRO A 374 6.94 -12.76 -8.84
CA PRO A 374 5.78 -11.90 -8.64
C PRO A 374 5.80 -10.70 -9.60
N GLN A 375 4.62 -10.13 -9.86
CA GLN A 375 4.45 -9.01 -10.79
C GLN A 375 4.30 -7.68 -10.07
N ILE A 376 4.95 -6.63 -10.57
CA ILE A 376 4.77 -5.26 -10.08
C ILE A 376 3.75 -4.53 -10.95
N TYR A 377 2.73 -3.95 -10.32
CA TYR A 377 1.74 -3.09 -10.95
C TYR A 377 1.80 -1.69 -10.35
N LEU A 378 1.60 -0.69 -11.19
CA LEU A 378 1.67 0.72 -10.80
C LEU A 378 0.28 1.34 -10.73
N THR A 379 0.01 2.06 -9.65
CA THR A 379 -1.27 2.78 -9.49
C THR A 379 -1.09 4.19 -8.95
N GLN A 380 -2.11 5.04 -9.09
CA GLN A 380 -2.17 6.35 -8.46
C GLN A 380 -3.60 6.68 -8.01
N PRO A 381 -3.78 7.34 -6.85
CA PRO A 381 -5.09 7.47 -6.20
C PRO A 381 -5.93 8.67 -6.69
N GLY A 382 -5.46 9.42 -7.68
CA GLY A 382 -5.98 10.73 -8.04
C GLY A 382 -5.79 11.74 -6.91
N ILE A 383 -6.56 12.82 -6.97
CA ILE A 383 -6.62 13.91 -6.01
C ILE A 383 -7.80 13.68 -5.07
N PHE A 384 -7.48 13.46 -3.80
CA PHE A 384 -8.45 13.31 -2.74
C PHE A 384 -8.03 14.11 -1.51
N ALA A 385 -8.98 14.41 -0.63
CA ALA A 385 -8.75 15.06 0.64
C ALA A 385 -7.95 14.13 1.56
N SER A 386 -6.63 14.26 1.50
CA SER A 386 -5.68 13.46 2.27
C SER A 386 -5.29 14.16 3.58
N GLU A 387 -4.94 13.36 4.59
CA GLU A 387 -4.42 13.82 5.88
C GLU A 387 -2.91 14.12 5.84
N ILE A 388 -2.25 13.86 4.71
CA ILE A 388 -0.80 13.99 4.54
C ILE A 388 -0.28 15.44 4.67
N MET A 389 -1.16 16.42 4.48
CA MET A 389 -0.92 17.83 4.76
C MET A 389 -2.02 18.32 5.71
N PRO A 390 -1.74 18.44 7.02
CA PRO A 390 -2.76 18.87 7.98
C PRO A 390 -3.14 20.32 7.70
N LEU A 391 -4.40 20.54 7.33
CA LEU A 391 -4.96 21.86 7.08
C LEU A 391 -6.16 22.11 8.03
N PRO A 392 -6.39 23.37 8.45
CA PRO A 392 -7.60 23.75 9.16
C PRO A 392 -8.88 23.26 8.46
N ALA A 393 -9.90 22.86 9.23
CA ALA A 393 -11.13 22.28 8.69
C ALA A 393 -11.83 23.18 7.65
N LEU A 394 -11.78 24.50 7.83
CA LEU A 394 -12.31 25.47 6.87
C LEU A 394 -11.56 25.41 5.52
N LEU A 395 -10.23 25.30 5.54
CA LEU A 395 -9.44 25.16 4.32
C LEU A 395 -9.71 23.81 3.63
N VAL A 396 -9.93 22.75 4.43
CA VAL A 396 -10.37 21.44 3.91
C VAL A 396 -11.70 21.54 3.19
N LEU A 397 -12.66 22.27 3.78
CA LEU A 397 -13.95 22.50 3.15
C LEU A 397 -13.79 23.29 1.83
N ILE A 398 -13.00 24.37 1.85
CA ILE A 398 -12.77 25.23 0.68
C ILE A 398 -12.14 24.44 -0.47
N TYR A 399 -11.02 23.76 -0.25
CA TYR A 399 -10.37 23.04 -1.35
C TYR A 399 -11.24 21.89 -1.87
N LYS A 400 -12.08 21.26 -1.03
CA LYS A 400 -13.04 20.26 -1.51
C LYS A 400 -14.04 20.85 -2.49
N PHE A 401 -14.52 22.07 -2.26
CA PHE A 401 -15.35 22.78 -3.24
C PHE A 401 -14.59 23.08 -4.53
N VAL A 402 -13.31 23.46 -4.44
CA VAL A 402 -12.45 23.65 -5.61
C VAL A 402 -12.27 22.34 -6.38
N PHE A 403 -12.07 21.21 -5.71
CA PHE A 403 -11.96 19.90 -6.35
C PHE A 403 -13.28 19.46 -6.98
N LEU A 404 -14.43 19.75 -6.35
CA LEU A 404 -15.75 19.53 -6.94
C LEU A 404 -15.91 20.32 -8.23
N PHE A 405 -15.48 21.59 -8.24
CA PHE A 405 -15.46 22.42 -9.43
C PHE A 405 -14.53 21.84 -10.51
N ALA A 406 -13.30 21.43 -10.17
CA ALA A 406 -12.38 20.83 -11.11
C ALA A 406 -12.92 19.52 -11.73
N ARG A 407 -13.59 18.69 -10.92
CA ARG A 407 -14.31 17.49 -11.39
C ARG A 407 -15.46 17.84 -12.32
N TRP A 408 -16.26 18.84 -11.98
CA TRP A 408 -17.37 19.31 -12.81
C TRP A 408 -16.89 19.82 -14.17
N MET A 409 -15.75 20.53 -14.20
CA MET A 409 -15.04 20.96 -15.41
C MET A 409 -14.44 19.81 -16.23
N GLY A 410 -14.63 18.55 -15.80
CA GLY A 410 -14.29 17.35 -16.56
C GLY A 410 -12.95 16.72 -16.19
N SER A 411 -12.27 17.17 -15.13
CA SER A 411 -11.05 16.53 -14.66
C SER A 411 -11.35 15.13 -14.12
N PRO A 412 -10.74 14.06 -14.67
CA PRO A 412 -10.98 12.71 -14.20
C PRO A 412 -10.28 12.44 -12.86
N TRP A 413 -9.25 13.23 -12.52
CA TRP A 413 -8.35 12.93 -11.42
C TRP A 413 -8.82 13.46 -10.07
N HIS A 414 -10.09 13.82 -9.91
CA HIS A 414 -10.62 14.29 -8.64
C HIS A 414 -11.62 13.32 -8.00
N PRO A 415 -11.18 12.15 -7.49
CA PRO A 415 -11.98 11.30 -6.61
C PRO A 415 -12.51 12.02 -5.37
N ILE A 416 -11.77 12.99 -4.83
CA ILE A 416 -12.08 13.83 -3.64
C ILE A 416 -12.13 13.04 -2.32
N GLU A 417 -12.73 11.86 -2.33
CA GLU A 417 -12.91 10.99 -1.18
C GLU A 417 -11.89 9.84 -1.19
N PRO A 418 -11.28 9.50 -0.04
CA PRO A 418 -10.36 8.37 0.06
C PRO A 418 -10.94 7.05 -0.48
N TYR A 419 -12.23 6.79 -0.26
CA TYR A 419 -12.89 5.57 -0.75
C TYR A 419 -12.91 5.48 -2.29
N LYS A 420 -13.17 6.59 -2.98
CA LYS A 420 -13.10 6.65 -4.46
C LYS A 420 -11.67 6.58 -4.95
N ALA A 421 -10.75 7.20 -4.23
CA ALA A 421 -9.31 7.14 -4.50
C ALA A 421 -8.73 5.71 -4.41
N ALA A 422 -9.42 4.80 -3.73
CA ALA A 422 -9.03 3.39 -3.62
C ALA A 422 -9.48 2.51 -4.80
N VAL A 423 -10.21 3.01 -5.81
CA VAL A 423 -10.74 2.16 -6.91
C VAL A 423 -9.65 1.43 -7.68
N ALA A 424 -8.60 2.11 -8.13
CA ALA A 424 -7.54 1.48 -8.92
C ALA A 424 -6.69 0.47 -8.14
N PRO A 425 -6.21 0.75 -6.90
CA PRO A 425 -5.47 -0.26 -6.13
C PRO A 425 -6.33 -1.50 -5.79
N VAL A 426 -7.62 -1.33 -5.49
CA VAL A 426 -8.52 -2.47 -5.20
C VAL A 426 -8.79 -3.26 -6.48
N TRP A 427 -9.02 -2.59 -7.61
CA TRP A 427 -9.18 -3.25 -8.90
C TRP A 427 -7.95 -4.08 -9.28
N LEU A 428 -6.73 -3.56 -9.13
CA LEU A 428 -5.49 -4.32 -9.36
C LEU A 428 -5.35 -5.54 -8.43
N THR A 429 -5.84 -5.41 -7.19
CA THR A 429 -5.82 -6.48 -6.20
C THR A 429 -6.75 -7.63 -6.60
N LEU A 430 -8.00 -7.31 -6.95
CA LEU A 430 -9.06 -8.29 -7.21
C LEU A 430 -9.11 -8.83 -8.65
N THR A 431 -8.58 -8.10 -9.63
CA THR A 431 -8.53 -8.57 -11.02
C THR A 431 -7.59 -9.76 -11.14
N ASP A 432 -7.92 -10.74 -11.97
CA ASP A 432 -7.07 -11.90 -12.21
C ASP A 432 -5.67 -11.52 -12.71
N ALA A 433 -4.62 -12.23 -12.27
CA ALA A 433 -3.24 -11.86 -12.58
C ALA A 433 -2.90 -12.10 -14.05
N GLU A 434 -3.44 -13.15 -14.67
CA GLU A 434 -3.27 -13.46 -16.08
C GLU A 434 -3.94 -12.38 -16.94
N ALA A 435 -5.15 -11.94 -16.59
CA ALA A 435 -5.84 -10.86 -17.28
C ALA A 435 -5.07 -9.52 -17.21
N LEU A 436 -4.47 -9.20 -16.06
CA LEU A 436 -3.62 -8.01 -15.93
C LEU A 436 -2.32 -8.14 -16.73
N ASN A 437 -1.68 -9.31 -16.71
CA ASN A 437 -0.48 -9.59 -17.48
C ASN A 437 -0.75 -9.48 -18.99
N GLU A 438 -1.89 -9.98 -19.47
CA GLU A 438 -2.33 -9.83 -20.86
C GLU A 438 -2.55 -8.36 -21.22
N ALA A 439 -3.24 -7.61 -20.36
CA ALA A 439 -3.49 -6.18 -20.56
C ALA A 439 -2.19 -5.33 -20.62
N GLU A 440 -1.11 -5.80 -19.98
CA GLU A 440 0.22 -5.19 -20.01
C GLU A 440 1.21 -5.92 -20.94
N ALA A 441 0.71 -6.77 -21.84
CA ALA A 441 1.49 -7.54 -22.82
C ALA A 441 2.70 -8.27 -22.20
N GLY A 442 2.47 -9.03 -21.13
CA GLY A 442 3.51 -9.76 -20.39
C GLY A 442 4.50 -8.84 -19.67
N GLY A 443 4.12 -7.59 -19.41
CA GLY A 443 4.97 -6.58 -18.78
C GLY A 443 5.81 -5.76 -19.76
N LEU A 444 5.61 -5.92 -21.07
CA LEU A 444 6.24 -5.07 -22.09
C LEU A 444 5.51 -3.74 -22.29
N LYS A 445 4.21 -3.69 -21.94
CA LYS A 445 3.33 -2.52 -22.11
C LYS A 445 2.67 -2.11 -20.80
N LYS A 446 3.49 -1.98 -19.74
CA LYS A 446 2.98 -1.66 -18.38
C LYS A 446 2.30 -0.31 -18.35
N ALA A 447 1.20 -0.20 -17.61
CA ALA A 447 0.44 1.03 -17.48
C ALA A 447 0.40 1.53 -16.03
N LYS A 448 0.23 2.84 -15.87
CA LYS A 448 -0.08 3.44 -14.58
C LYS A 448 -1.60 3.53 -14.41
N TRP A 449 -2.17 2.70 -13.56
CA TRP A 449 -3.62 2.60 -13.38
C TRP A 449 -4.11 3.60 -12.32
N GLY A 450 -4.88 4.59 -12.76
CA GLY A 450 -5.35 5.71 -11.96
C GLY A 450 -6.77 5.56 -11.46
N SER A 451 -6.99 5.95 -10.20
CA SER A 451 -8.31 6.18 -9.65
C SER A 451 -8.88 7.48 -10.20
N ALA A 452 -9.99 7.38 -10.92
CA ALA A 452 -10.61 8.50 -11.62
C ALA A 452 -12.10 8.57 -11.32
N THR A 453 -12.73 9.70 -11.68
CA THR A 453 -14.17 9.92 -11.62
C THR A 453 -14.68 10.61 -12.88
N ASP A 454 -15.95 10.42 -13.24
CA ASP A 454 -16.60 11.38 -14.15
C ASP A 454 -17.06 12.66 -13.43
N SER A 455 -17.64 13.59 -14.20
CA SER A 455 -18.21 14.84 -13.70
C SER A 455 -19.31 14.63 -12.64
N ASN A 456 -20.01 13.50 -12.67
CA ASN A 456 -21.03 13.12 -11.69
C ASN A 456 -20.44 12.47 -10.43
N GLY A 457 -19.13 12.22 -10.41
CA GLY A 457 -18.42 11.61 -9.31
C GLY A 457 -18.52 10.08 -9.26
N GLN A 458 -18.93 9.40 -10.34
CA GLN A 458 -18.84 7.95 -10.42
C GLN A 458 -17.39 7.54 -10.64
N ASP A 459 -16.85 6.73 -9.74
CA ASP A 459 -15.46 6.29 -9.80
C ASP A 459 -15.24 5.21 -10.88
N ARG A 460 -14.00 5.17 -11.39
CA ARG A 460 -13.57 4.27 -12.46
C ARG A 460 -12.05 4.16 -12.46
N VAL A 461 -11.53 3.09 -13.06
CA VAL A 461 -10.10 2.94 -13.34
C VAL A 461 -9.80 3.49 -14.73
N MET A 462 -8.74 4.28 -14.85
CA MET A 462 -8.23 4.80 -16.13
C MET A 462 -6.72 4.63 -16.21
N LYS A 463 -6.15 4.42 -17.40
CA LYS A 463 -4.69 4.59 -17.57
C LYS A 463 -4.32 6.05 -17.28
N THR A 464 -3.12 6.29 -16.78
CA THR A 464 -2.57 7.63 -16.50
C THR A 464 -1.33 7.79 -17.37
N GLU A 465 -1.22 8.90 -18.08
CA GLU A 465 0.00 9.22 -18.84
C GLU A 465 1.18 9.43 -17.88
N VAL A 466 2.34 8.89 -18.25
CA VAL A 466 3.60 9.06 -17.52
C VAL A 466 4.60 9.78 -18.43
N PRO A 467 5.15 10.94 -18.04
CA PRO A 467 6.14 11.66 -18.84
C PRO A 467 7.32 10.75 -19.22
N GLY A 468 7.70 10.72 -20.49
CA GLY A 468 8.75 9.83 -21.02
C GLY A 468 8.35 8.36 -21.21
N TRP A 469 7.13 7.95 -20.83
CA TRP A 469 6.62 6.59 -21.03
C TRP A 469 5.28 6.54 -21.78
N GLY A 470 4.52 7.63 -21.81
CA GLY A 470 3.17 7.67 -22.38
C GLY A 470 2.17 6.88 -21.53
N TRP A 471 1.19 6.24 -22.16
CA TRP A 471 0.10 5.55 -21.46
C TRP A 471 0.40 4.09 -21.12
N ASN A 472 1.27 3.45 -21.89
CA ASN A 472 1.66 2.05 -21.74
C ASN A 472 3.04 1.73 -22.34
N GLY A 473 3.88 2.72 -22.65
CA GLY A 473 5.18 2.51 -23.31
C GLY A 473 5.12 2.45 -24.84
N GLU A 474 3.93 2.56 -25.45
CA GLU A 474 3.79 2.63 -26.91
C GLU A 474 3.75 4.06 -27.40
N VAL A 475 4.42 4.29 -28.53
CA VAL A 475 4.35 5.54 -29.28
C VAL A 475 3.04 5.51 -30.06
N GLU A 476 2.04 6.24 -29.56
CA GLU A 476 0.72 6.39 -30.16
C GLU A 476 0.69 7.56 -31.15
N GLU A 477 -0.26 7.57 -32.08
CA GLU A 477 -0.48 8.72 -32.97
C GLU A 477 -1.02 9.93 -32.19
N THR A 478 -0.60 11.14 -32.53
CA THR A 478 -1.04 12.39 -31.86
C THR A 478 -2.57 12.53 -31.82
N ALA A 479 -3.29 12.07 -32.86
CA ALA A 479 -4.75 12.12 -32.90
C ALA A 479 -5.41 11.23 -31.83
N GLU A 480 -4.80 10.08 -31.49
CA GLU A 480 -5.26 9.21 -30.42
C GLU A 480 -4.99 9.82 -29.05
N ILE A 481 -3.78 10.37 -28.87
CA ILE A 481 -3.36 11.06 -27.65
C ILE A 481 -4.31 12.21 -27.32
N GLN A 482 -4.67 13.03 -28.31
CA GLN A 482 -5.59 14.17 -28.14
C GLN A 482 -7.01 13.76 -27.71
N ARG A 483 -7.44 12.53 -27.97
CA ARG A 483 -8.75 12.01 -27.54
C ARG A 483 -8.75 11.54 -26.09
N ARG A 484 -7.58 11.31 -25.49
CA ARG A 484 -7.47 10.80 -24.12
C ARG A 484 -7.74 11.91 -23.10
N LYS A 485 -8.47 11.55 -22.04
CA LYS A 485 -8.80 12.47 -20.94
C LYS A 485 -7.78 12.35 -19.82
N GLY A 486 -7.55 13.46 -19.12
CA GLY A 486 -6.64 13.48 -17.97
C GLY A 486 -5.17 13.67 -18.31
N ARG A 487 -4.87 14.14 -19.52
CA ARG A 487 -3.52 14.53 -19.90
C ARG A 487 -3.12 15.84 -19.20
N LYS A 488 -1.86 15.98 -18.78
CA LYS A 488 -1.32 17.27 -18.33
C LYS A 488 -1.21 18.22 -19.54
N ARG A 489 -1.54 19.50 -19.36
CA ARG A 489 -1.69 20.44 -20.50
C ARG A 489 -0.42 20.65 -21.32
N ASP A 490 0.73 20.62 -20.67
CA ASP A 490 2.08 20.80 -21.25
C ASP A 490 2.82 19.46 -21.41
N ALA A 491 2.11 18.33 -21.38
CA ALA A 491 2.72 17.02 -21.63
C ALA A 491 3.15 16.92 -23.10
N ASP A 492 4.39 16.49 -23.32
CA ASP A 492 4.89 16.17 -24.64
C ASP A 492 4.39 14.79 -25.10
N ASP A 493 4.19 14.64 -26.41
CA ASP A 493 3.92 13.34 -27.02
C ASP A 493 5.14 12.42 -26.84
N LEU A 494 4.88 11.13 -26.59
CA LEU A 494 5.95 10.15 -26.42
C LEU A 494 6.65 9.94 -27.77
N THR A 495 7.97 10.09 -27.79
CA THR A 495 8.82 9.67 -28.91
C THR A 495 9.56 8.39 -28.55
N ARG A 496 10.13 7.73 -29.57
CA ARG A 496 10.95 6.54 -29.36
C ARG A 496 12.18 6.84 -28.50
N GLU A 497 12.81 7.99 -28.74
CA GLU A 497 13.99 8.45 -28.01
C GLU A 497 13.65 8.68 -26.53
N LYS A 498 12.53 9.37 -26.23
CA LYS A 498 12.08 9.59 -24.85
C LYS A 498 11.76 8.28 -24.12
N ARG A 499 11.19 7.31 -24.84
CA ARG A 499 10.96 5.96 -24.29
C ARG A 499 12.30 5.28 -23.97
N GLU A 500 13.25 5.28 -24.89
CA GLU A 500 14.57 4.68 -24.69
C GLU A 500 15.32 5.36 -23.52
N GLU A 501 15.25 6.68 -23.40
CA GLU A 501 15.78 7.45 -22.26
C GLU A 501 15.14 7.04 -20.93
N PHE A 502 13.81 6.84 -20.91
CA PHE A 502 13.09 6.35 -19.74
C PHE A 502 13.54 4.95 -19.33
N GLU A 503 13.75 4.04 -20.29
CA GLU A 503 14.26 2.69 -20.03
C GLU A 503 15.68 2.73 -19.45
N VAL A 504 16.57 3.52 -20.03
CA VAL A 504 17.95 3.72 -19.54
C VAL A 504 17.95 4.30 -18.13
N LEU A 505 17.12 5.32 -17.88
CA LEU A 505 16.99 5.94 -16.56
C LEU A 505 16.44 4.94 -15.52
N GLY A 506 15.45 4.12 -15.89
CA GLY A 506 14.93 3.06 -15.04
C GLY A 506 16.00 2.03 -14.69
N GLY A 507 16.82 1.61 -15.66
CA GLY A 507 17.98 0.73 -15.41
C GLY A 507 18.97 1.33 -14.40
N LYS A 508 19.32 2.61 -14.54
CA LYS A 508 20.18 3.32 -13.57
C LYS A 508 19.56 3.37 -12.18
N CYS A 509 18.25 3.61 -12.09
CA CYS A 509 17.53 3.60 -10.81
C CYS A 509 17.58 2.23 -10.14
N TRP A 510 17.34 1.14 -10.88
CA TRP A 510 17.47 -0.22 -10.34
C TRP A 510 18.88 -0.52 -9.83
N ALA A 511 19.91 -0.13 -10.58
CA ALA A 511 21.29 -0.33 -10.16
C ALA A 511 21.62 0.40 -8.85
N GLN A 512 21.26 1.70 -8.74
CA GLN A 512 21.51 2.47 -7.52
C GLN A 512 20.67 2.00 -6.33
N MET A 513 19.41 1.58 -6.55
CA MET A 513 18.58 1.02 -5.47
C MET A 513 19.15 -0.28 -4.92
N GLU A 514 19.70 -1.13 -5.78
CA GLU A 514 20.36 -2.38 -5.37
C GLU A 514 21.70 -2.15 -4.67
N GLU A 515 22.47 -1.16 -5.12
CA GLU A 515 23.69 -0.72 -4.43
C GLU A 515 23.37 -0.21 -3.02
N LEU A 516 22.39 0.71 -2.91
CA LEU A 516 21.96 1.27 -1.64
C LEU A 516 21.41 0.18 -0.69
N ARG A 517 20.62 -0.78 -1.20
CA ARG A 517 20.14 -1.91 -0.40
C ARG A 517 21.31 -2.70 0.19
N LYS A 518 22.30 -3.06 -0.62
CA LYS A 518 23.47 -3.83 -0.17
C LYS A 518 24.34 -3.07 0.82
N GLU A 519 24.53 -1.77 0.60
CA GLU A 519 25.23 -0.88 1.53
C GLU A 519 24.56 -0.89 2.90
N TRP A 520 23.24 -0.65 2.96
CA TRP A 520 22.48 -0.68 4.21
C TRP A 520 22.40 -2.06 4.83
N GLU A 521 22.38 -3.15 4.05
CA GLU A 521 22.49 -4.51 4.58
C GLU A 521 23.82 -4.73 5.32
N GLY A 522 24.93 -4.21 4.78
CA GLY A 522 26.24 -4.23 5.41
C GLY A 522 26.28 -3.41 6.70
N ILE A 523 25.79 -2.16 6.65
CA ILE A 523 25.73 -1.26 7.82
C ILE A 523 24.89 -1.86 8.96
N LEU A 524 23.77 -2.51 8.63
CA LEU A 524 22.87 -3.07 9.63
C LEU A 524 23.30 -4.47 10.11
N GLY A 525 24.25 -5.12 9.44
CA GLY A 525 24.74 -6.47 9.77
C GLY A 525 23.67 -7.57 9.61
N VAL A 526 22.64 -7.35 8.80
CA VAL A 526 21.46 -8.26 8.73
C VAL A 526 21.78 -9.62 8.11
N LYS A 527 22.84 -9.73 7.29
CA LYS A 527 23.29 -10.99 6.68
C LYS A 527 24.43 -11.68 7.44
N GLU A 528 25.15 -10.96 8.31
CA GLU A 528 26.29 -11.51 9.06
C GLU A 528 25.85 -12.38 10.25
N ASN A 529 24.67 -12.13 10.81
CA ASN A 529 24.06 -12.94 11.87
C ASN A 529 23.60 -14.36 11.44
N LYS A 530 24.05 -14.85 10.27
CA LYS A 530 23.72 -16.18 9.71
C LYS A 530 24.88 -17.19 9.76
N GLN A 531 26.03 -16.85 10.36
CA GLN A 531 27.13 -17.80 10.58
C GLN A 531 26.92 -18.68 11.80
#